data_AF-A0A5C8L883-F1
#
_entry.id   AF-A0A5C8L883-F1
#
_cell.length_a   1.000
_cell.length_b   1.000
_cell.length_c   1.000
_cell.angle_alpha   90.00
_cell.angle_beta   90.00
_cell.angle_gamma   90.00
#
_symmetry.space_group_name_H-M   'P 1'
#
loop_
_entity.id
_entity.type
_entity.pdbx_description
1 polymer ?
#
loop_
_entity_poly.entity_id
_entity_poly.type
_entity_poly.pdbx_seq_one_letter_code
_entity_poly.pdbx_strand_id
1 'polypeptide(L)'
;MKKSIFKFIAMQALIGAVIYFIIHYFIFNKQEDLSGSLLTTVFFVIFIAVITPLIFALIRKIRKDKPYNLAADEQVLYETIAFIPAYMSVQKTNIKLTDRNFIYWQGNQELAIPYQQISLLELQTPFGDSAYNIHLKLNRRKAQLFFTEDKEAILKILKNKL
;
A
#
# COMPACT_ATOMS: atom_id res chain seq x y z
N MET A 1 3.00 7.22 -18.31
CA MET A 1 2.40 6.46 -17.20
C MET A 1 0.88 6.56 -17.10
N LYS A 2 0.27 7.76 -17.03
CA LYS A 2 -1.21 7.92 -16.88
C LYS A 2 -2.06 7.15 -17.92
N LYS A 3 -1.66 7.16 -19.20
CA LYS A 3 -2.36 6.43 -20.28
C LYS A 3 -2.30 4.90 -20.11
N SER A 4 -1.21 4.36 -19.56
CA SER A 4 -1.05 2.92 -19.33
C SER A 4 -1.92 2.43 -18.16
N ILE A 5 -2.01 3.24 -17.09
CA ILE A 5 -2.89 2.98 -15.95
C ILE A 5 -4.37 2.99 -16.39
N PHE A 6 -4.79 3.94 -17.22
CA PHE A 6 -6.17 3.99 -17.70
C PHE A 6 -6.53 2.78 -18.57
N LYS A 7 -5.62 2.35 -19.47
CA LYS A 7 -5.81 1.12 -20.25
C LYS A 7 -5.93 -0.12 -19.35
N PHE A 8 -5.12 -0.20 -18.31
CA PHE A 8 -5.16 -1.31 -17.35
C PHE A 8 -6.50 -1.36 -16.60
N ILE A 9 -6.99 -0.22 -16.11
CA ILE A 9 -8.29 -0.12 -15.43
C ILE A 9 -9.43 -0.47 -16.39
N ALA A 10 -9.40 0.03 -17.62
CA ALA A 10 -10.41 -0.29 -18.63
C ALA A 10 -10.44 -1.79 -18.96
N MET A 11 -9.27 -2.42 -19.05
CA MET A 11 -9.16 -3.87 -19.28
C MET A 11 -9.73 -4.67 -18.09
N GLN A 12 -9.46 -4.27 -16.85
CA GLN A 12 -10.04 -4.90 -15.67
C GLN A 12 -11.55 -4.74 -15.61
N ALA A 13 -12.07 -3.55 -15.91
CA ALA A 13 -13.50 -3.30 -15.97
C ALA A 13 -14.19 -4.15 -17.04
N LEU A 14 -13.56 -4.30 -18.21
CA LEU A 14 -14.08 -5.15 -19.30
C LEU A 14 -14.11 -6.63 -18.91
N ILE A 15 -13.03 -7.14 -18.32
CA ILE A 15 -12.98 -8.54 -17.84
C ILE A 15 -14.04 -8.76 -16.75
N GLY A 16 -14.15 -7.84 -15.80
CA GLY A 16 -15.18 -7.89 -14.75
C GLY A 16 -16.60 -7.88 -15.32
N ALA A 17 -16.84 -7.07 -16.37
CA ALA A 17 -18.11 -7.02 -17.08
C ALA A 17 -18.49 -8.38 -17.69
N VAL A 18 -17.54 -9.00 -18.40
CA VAL A 18 -17.76 -10.30 -19.05
C VAL A 18 -18.04 -11.39 -18.02
N ILE A 19 -17.24 -11.44 -16.94
CA ILE A 19 -17.44 -12.43 -15.87
C ILE A 19 -18.82 -12.23 -15.22
N TYR A 20 -19.16 -10.99 -14.86
CA TYR A 20 -20.44 -10.68 -14.24
C TYR A 20 -21.62 -11.00 -15.16
N PHE A 21 -21.53 -10.65 -16.45
CA PHE A 21 -22.55 -10.98 -17.44
C PHE A 21 -22.77 -12.48 -17.56
N ILE A 22 -21.70 -13.27 -17.67
CA ILE A 22 -21.79 -14.74 -17.77
C ILE A 22 -22.48 -15.29 -16.51
N ILE A 23 -22.05 -14.87 -15.32
CA ILE A 23 -22.64 -15.31 -14.06
C ILE A 23 -24.12 -14.90 -14.00
N HIS A 24 -24.44 -13.65 -14.31
CA HIS A 24 -25.80 -13.15 -14.25
C HIS A 24 -26.70 -13.86 -15.25
N TYR A 25 -26.29 -13.96 -16.51
CA TYR A 25 -27.10 -14.55 -17.57
C TYR A 25 -27.30 -16.05 -17.37
N PHE A 26 -26.24 -16.80 -17.06
CA PHE A 26 -26.32 -18.27 -16.97
C PHE A 26 -26.77 -18.78 -15.59
N ILE A 27 -26.45 -18.08 -14.50
CA ILE A 27 -26.73 -18.57 -13.14
C ILE A 27 -27.97 -17.92 -12.55
N PHE A 28 -28.03 -16.58 -12.55
CA PHE A 28 -29.10 -15.84 -11.86
C PHE A 28 -30.35 -15.67 -12.71
N ASN A 29 -30.18 -15.38 -13.99
CA ASN A 29 -31.25 -15.12 -14.94
C ASN A 29 -31.58 -16.31 -15.85
N LYS A 30 -30.88 -17.44 -15.64
CA LYS A 30 -31.13 -18.76 -16.28
C LYS A 30 -31.42 -18.71 -17.79
N GLN A 31 -30.76 -17.81 -18.52
CA GLN A 31 -30.90 -17.60 -19.97
C GLN A 31 -32.28 -17.06 -20.42
N GLU A 32 -33.09 -16.54 -19.51
CA GLU A 32 -34.47 -16.10 -19.81
C GLU A 32 -34.53 -14.68 -20.40
N ASP A 33 -33.61 -13.77 -20.02
CA ASP A 33 -33.61 -12.38 -20.51
C ASP A 33 -32.19 -11.84 -20.77
N LEU A 34 -31.77 -11.89 -22.03
CA LEU A 34 -30.48 -11.38 -22.49
C LEU A 34 -30.38 -9.85 -22.31
N SER A 35 -31.45 -9.12 -22.63
CA SER A 35 -31.50 -7.67 -22.55
C SER A 35 -31.41 -7.19 -21.10
N GLY A 36 -32.16 -7.82 -20.19
CA GLY A 36 -32.08 -7.55 -18.76
C GLY A 36 -30.69 -7.82 -18.19
N SER A 37 -30.05 -8.93 -18.59
CA SER A 37 -28.69 -9.27 -18.14
C SER A 37 -27.61 -8.33 -18.68
N LEU A 38 -27.75 -7.86 -19.92
CA LEU A 38 -26.88 -6.82 -20.48
C LEU A 38 -27.04 -5.51 -19.70
N LEU A 39 -28.28 -5.10 -19.44
CA LEU A 39 -28.59 -3.85 -18.75
C LEU A 39 -28.04 -3.86 -17.31
N THR A 40 -28.27 -4.94 -16.55
CA THR A 40 -27.72 -5.09 -15.19
C THR A 40 -26.20 -5.14 -15.18
N THR A 41 -25.57 -5.78 -16.17
CA THR A 41 -24.11 -5.77 -16.33
C THR A 41 -23.58 -4.37 -16.59
N VAL A 42 -24.21 -3.60 -17.47
CA VAL A 42 -23.82 -2.20 -17.73
C VAL A 42 -23.91 -1.38 -16.44
N PHE A 43 -25.00 -1.52 -15.68
CA PHE A 43 -25.12 -0.87 -14.37
C PHE A 43 -24.04 -1.29 -13.38
N PHE A 44 -23.72 -2.58 -13.32
CA PHE A 44 -22.65 -3.10 -12.47
C PHE A 44 -21.28 -2.50 -12.85
N VAL A 45 -20.96 -2.43 -14.14
CA VAL A 45 -19.70 -1.86 -14.62
C VAL A 45 -19.62 -0.37 -14.29
N ILE A 46 -20.70 0.39 -14.50
CA ILE A 46 -20.76 1.81 -14.13
C ILE A 46 -20.58 1.96 -12.62
N PHE A 47 -21.23 1.14 -11.82
CA PHE A 47 -21.12 1.17 -10.37
C PHE A 47 -19.67 0.89 -9.91
N ILE A 48 -19.04 -0.17 -10.43
CA ILE A 48 -17.67 -0.54 -10.07
C ILE A 48 -16.64 0.48 -10.59
N ALA A 49 -16.80 0.98 -11.81
CA ALA A 49 -15.80 1.85 -12.45
C ALA A 49 -15.92 3.32 -12.05
N VAL A 50 -17.10 3.78 -11.63
CA VAL A 50 -17.36 5.20 -11.30
C VAL A 50 -17.71 5.39 -9.83
N ILE A 51 -18.73 4.67 -9.34
CA ILE A 51 -19.27 4.88 -7.99
C ILE A 51 -18.29 4.37 -6.93
N THR A 52 -17.73 3.18 -7.09
CA THR A 52 -16.78 2.60 -6.13
C THR A 52 -15.54 3.49 -5.93
N PRO A 53 -14.84 4.00 -6.97
CA PRO A 53 -13.75 4.96 -6.79
C PRO A 53 -14.16 6.24 -6.06
N LEU A 54 -15.37 6.76 -6.33
CA LEU A 54 -15.89 7.94 -5.63
C LEU A 54 -16.10 7.65 -4.13
N ILE A 55 -16.67 6.50 -3.78
CA ILE A 55 -16.84 6.07 -2.39
C ILE A 55 -15.47 5.93 -1.72
N PHE A 56 -14.51 5.27 -2.35
CA PHE A 56 -13.16 5.15 -1.80
C PHE A 56 -12.47 6.50 -1.62
N ALA A 57 -12.63 7.42 -2.58
CA ALA A 57 -12.11 8.78 -2.46
C ALA A 57 -12.77 9.55 -1.32
N LEU A 58 -14.08 9.38 -1.12
CA LEU A 58 -14.83 9.98 -0.02
C LEU A 58 -14.35 9.42 1.33
N ILE A 59 -14.26 8.10 1.46
CA ILE A 59 -13.70 7.44 2.66
C ILE A 59 -12.29 7.96 2.94
N ARG A 60 -11.45 8.10 1.91
CA ARG A 60 -10.10 8.64 2.05
C ARG A 60 -10.10 10.09 2.56
N LYS A 61 -11.02 10.94 2.09
CA LYS A 61 -11.17 12.32 2.57
C LYS A 61 -11.64 12.40 4.03
N ILE A 62 -12.47 11.46 4.46
CA ILE A 62 -12.97 11.40 5.84
C ILE A 62 -11.90 10.85 6.79
N ARG A 63 -11.05 9.93 6.30
CA ARG A 63 -9.95 9.36 7.08
C ARG A 63 -8.86 10.40 7.31
N LYS A 64 -8.89 11.03 8.48
CA LYS A 64 -7.83 11.96 8.89
C LYS A 64 -6.49 11.23 9.05
N ASP A 65 -5.43 11.92 8.68
CA ASP A 65 -4.07 11.49 8.95
C ASP A 65 -3.83 11.49 10.47
N LYS A 66 -3.18 10.43 10.95
CA LYS A 66 -2.83 10.25 12.35
C LYS A 66 -1.30 10.29 12.49
N PRO A 67 -0.70 11.50 12.55
CA PRO A 67 0.72 11.63 12.80
C PRO A 67 1.05 11.16 14.22
N TYR A 68 2.28 10.71 14.42
CA TYR A 68 2.82 10.37 15.72
C TYR A 68 3.32 11.66 16.38
N ASN A 69 2.86 11.90 17.60
CA ASN A 69 3.32 13.03 18.40
C ASN A 69 4.57 12.60 19.17
N LEU A 70 5.71 13.21 18.88
CA LEU A 70 6.95 13.01 19.61
C LEU A 70 6.77 13.36 21.09
N ALA A 71 7.39 12.58 21.98
CA ALA A 71 7.49 12.99 23.38
C ALA A 71 8.33 14.27 23.51
N ALA A 72 8.13 15.05 24.59
CA ALA A 72 8.81 16.33 24.79
C ALA A 72 10.35 16.22 24.81
N ASP A 73 10.86 15.03 25.15
CA ASP A 73 12.27 14.69 25.24
C ASP A 73 12.75 13.78 24.09
N GLU A 74 11.89 13.48 23.12
CA GLU A 74 12.22 12.65 21.95
C GLU A 74 12.76 13.53 20.82
N GLN A 75 13.92 13.15 20.28
CA GLN A 75 14.60 13.90 19.23
C GLN A 75 14.67 13.12 17.92
N VAL A 76 14.39 13.80 16.81
CA VAL A 76 14.58 13.24 15.47
C VAL A 76 16.07 13.21 15.16
N LEU A 77 16.61 12.02 14.95
CA LEU A 77 18.01 11.81 14.56
C LEU A 77 18.19 11.89 13.05
N TYR A 78 17.20 11.40 12.30
CA TYR A 78 17.26 11.34 10.85
C TYR A 78 15.86 11.20 10.24
N GLU A 79 15.67 11.79 9.07
CA GLU A 79 14.40 11.74 8.33
C GLU A 79 14.69 11.59 6.83
N THR A 80 14.01 10.66 6.17
CA THR A 80 14.18 10.44 4.73
C THR A 80 12.92 9.85 4.10
N ILE A 81 12.89 9.85 2.77
CA ILE A 81 11.89 9.17 1.98
C ILE A 81 12.33 7.72 1.73
N ALA A 82 11.38 6.81 1.88
CA ALA A 82 11.52 5.44 1.42
C ALA A 82 10.26 5.00 0.66
N PHE A 83 10.36 3.85 0.03
CA PHE A 83 9.24 3.19 -0.61
C PHE A 83 9.01 1.83 0.05
N ILE A 84 7.75 1.46 0.21
CA ILE A 84 7.36 0.16 0.76
C ILE A 84 6.43 -0.56 -0.21
N PRO A 85 6.54 -1.89 -0.36
CA PRO A 85 5.52 -2.68 -1.05
C PRO A 85 4.16 -2.54 -0.36
N ALA A 86 3.14 -2.18 -1.13
CA ALA A 86 1.74 -2.15 -0.72
C ALA A 86 0.91 -3.06 -1.64
N TYR A 87 -0.35 -3.33 -1.27
CA TYR A 87 -1.22 -4.16 -2.11
C TYR A 87 -1.34 -3.53 -3.51
N MET A 88 -0.87 -4.26 -4.53
CA MET A 88 -0.88 -3.88 -5.95
C MET A 88 -0.09 -2.60 -6.32
N SER A 89 0.75 -2.07 -5.43
CA SER A 89 1.52 -0.84 -5.71
C SER A 89 2.76 -0.69 -4.84
N VAL A 90 3.61 0.28 -5.17
CA VAL A 90 4.69 0.75 -4.31
C VAL A 90 4.26 2.07 -3.68
N GLN A 91 4.26 2.14 -2.35
CA GLN A 91 3.85 3.33 -1.61
C GLN A 91 5.07 4.13 -1.17
N LYS A 92 5.08 5.42 -1.48
CA LYS A 92 6.03 6.39 -0.88
C LYS A 92 5.69 6.58 0.60
N THR A 93 6.67 6.44 1.48
CA THR A 93 6.58 6.69 2.91
C THR A 93 7.71 7.63 3.35
N ASN A 94 7.48 8.35 4.44
CA ASN A 94 8.53 9.05 5.16
C ASN A 94 8.99 8.13 6.31
N ILE A 95 10.30 7.94 6.47
CA ILE A 95 10.93 7.26 7.59
C ILE A 95 11.55 8.34 8.48
N LYS A 96 11.17 8.34 9.75
CA LYS A 96 11.82 9.14 10.80
C LYS A 96 12.45 8.20 11.82
N LEU A 97 13.72 8.40 12.09
CA LEU A 97 14.46 7.74 13.15
C LEU A 97 14.59 8.72 14.30
N THR A 98 14.04 8.39 15.45
CA THR A 98 14.23 9.18 16.67
C THR A 98 15.24 8.51 17.57
N ASP A 99 15.55 9.10 18.72
CA ASP A 99 16.37 8.47 19.73
C ASP A 99 15.71 7.22 20.37
N ARG A 100 14.38 7.06 20.21
CA ARG A 100 13.54 6.00 20.81
C ARG A 100 12.87 5.05 19.82
N ASN A 101 12.44 5.57 18.69
CA ASN A 101 11.53 4.88 17.78
C ASN A 101 12.00 4.95 16.32
N PHE A 102 11.69 3.89 15.58
CA PHE A 102 11.60 3.91 14.13
C PHE A 102 10.16 4.23 13.73
N ILE A 103 9.96 5.32 13.01
CA ILE A 103 8.64 5.82 12.66
C ILE A 103 8.49 5.82 11.14
N TYR A 104 7.37 5.31 10.64
CA TYR A 104 7.06 5.40 9.22
C TYR A 104 5.55 5.49 8.95
N TRP A 105 5.17 6.01 7.80
CA TRP A 105 3.76 6.05 7.38
C TRP A 105 3.31 4.70 6.81
N GLN A 106 2.20 4.19 7.35
CA GLN A 106 1.45 3.09 6.76
C GLN A 106 0.01 3.54 6.49
N GLY A 107 -0.31 3.73 5.21
CA GLY A 107 -1.60 4.33 4.84
C GLY A 107 -1.72 5.77 5.35
N ASN A 108 -2.65 6.02 6.28
CA ASN A 108 -2.95 7.33 6.86
C ASN A 108 -2.50 7.46 8.33
N GLN A 109 -1.59 6.60 8.79
CA GLN A 109 -1.11 6.62 10.17
C GLN A 109 0.41 6.49 10.21
N GLU A 110 1.07 7.31 11.03
CA GLU A 110 2.45 7.08 11.43
C GLU A 110 2.49 5.95 12.48
N LEU A 111 3.28 4.93 12.20
CA LEU A 111 3.56 3.84 13.12
C LEU A 111 4.92 4.10 13.75
N ALA A 112 4.92 4.36 15.06
CA ALA A 112 6.13 4.39 15.87
C ALA A 112 6.41 2.99 16.43
N ILE A 113 7.56 2.43 16.07
CA ILE A 113 8.03 1.13 16.53
C ILE A 113 9.27 1.35 17.41
N PRO A 114 9.23 1.03 18.70
CA PRO A 114 10.40 1.11 19.56
C PRO A 114 11.52 0.20 19.04
N TYR A 115 12.77 0.64 19.13
CA TYR A 115 13.91 -0.13 18.61
C TYR A 115 14.00 -1.54 19.18
N GLN A 116 13.59 -1.76 20.44
CA GLN A 116 13.59 -3.08 21.08
C GLN A 116 12.66 -4.09 20.38
N GLN A 117 11.72 -3.61 19.56
CA GLN A 117 10.80 -4.45 18.78
C GLN A 117 11.27 -4.66 17.35
N ILE A 118 12.44 -4.15 16.96
CA ILE A 118 12.95 -4.23 15.60
C ILE A 118 14.07 -5.27 15.57
N SER A 119 14.08 -6.10 14.53
CA SER A 119 15.24 -6.94 14.25
C SER A 119 15.67 -6.70 12.81
N LEU A 120 16.95 -6.40 12.62
CA LEU A 120 17.54 -6.30 11.30
C LEU A 120 17.53 -7.69 10.65
N LEU A 121 17.00 -7.78 9.44
CA LEU A 121 17.11 -9.00 8.65
C LEU A 121 18.08 -8.75 7.51
N GLU A 122 19.22 -9.44 7.54
CA GLU A 122 20.12 -9.51 6.40
C GLU A 122 19.57 -10.53 5.40
N LEU A 123 18.53 -10.15 4.67
CA LEU A 123 18.01 -10.96 3.57
C LEU A 123 18.81 -10.67 2.31
N GLN A 124 19.34 -11.73 1.69
CA GLN A 124 19.88 -11.66 0.34
C GLN A 124 18.75 -11.28 -0.62
N THR A 125 18.93 -10.18 -1.34
CA THR A 125 17.97 -9.68 -2.31
C THR A 125 17.89 -10.63 -3.51
N PRO A 126 16.69 -11.12 -3.91
CA PRO A 126 16.54 -11.93 -5.12
C PRO A 126 16.75 -11.13 -6.41
N PHE A 127 16.78 -9.79 -6.33
CA PHE A 127 16.98 -8.89 -7.47
C PHE A 127 18.17 -7.96 -7.22
N GLY A 128 19.37 -8.41 -7.60
CA GLY A 128 20.52 -7.60 -8.06
C GLY A 128 21.10 -6.53 -7.14
N ASP A 129 20.35 -5.47 -6.84
CA ASP A 129 20.88 -4.29 -6.17
C ASP A 129 20.44 -4.23 -4.72
N SER A 130 21.28 -4.83 -3.87
CA SER A 130 21.20 -4.72 -2.41
C SER A 130 21.45 -3.28 -1.91
N ALA A 131 21.92 -2.36 -2.77
CA ALA A 131 22.35 -1.01 -2.41
C ALA A 131 21.24 -0.15 -1.75
N TYR A 132 19.98 -0.40 -2.08
CA TYR A 132 18.86 0.46 -1.63
C TYR A 132 17.87 -0.21 -0.68
N ASN A 133 18.10 -1.47 -0.33
CA ASN A 133 17.10 -2.30 0.34
C ASN A 133 17.41 -2.47 1.83
N ILE A 134 16.40 -2.24 2.67
CA ILE A 134 16.42 -2.53 4.11
C ILE A 134 15.28 -3.46 4.44
N HIS A 135 15.59 -4.61 5.04
CA HIS A 135 14.59 -5.55 5.53
C HIS A 135 14.56 -5.51 7.06
N LEU A 136 13.40 -5.15 7.62
CA LEU A 136 13.18 -5.06 9.06
C LEU A 136 12.07 -6.01 9.49
N LYS A 137 12.31 -6.79 10.54
CA LYS A 137 11.23 -7.45 11.26
C LYS A 137 10.71 -6.48 12.32
N LEU A 138 9.47 -6.03 12.15
CA LEU A 138 8.82 -5.09 13.07
C LEU A 138 7.88 -5.87 14.00
N ASN A 139 8.30 -6.09 15.25
CA ASN A 139 7.58 -6.84 16.29
C ASN A 139 7.26 -8.29 15.84
N ARG A 140 6.06 -8.82 16.16
CA ARG A 140 5.55 -10.14 15.71
C ARG A 140 5.03 -10.15 14.27
N ARG A 141 5.15 -9.05 13.52
CA ARG A 141 4.65 -8.98 12.14
C ARG A 141 5.64 -9.59 11.16
N LYS A 142 5.16 -9.80 9.92
CA LYS A 142 6.00 -10.19 8.79
C LYS A 142 7.09 -9.15 8.54
N ALA A 143 8.22 -9.60 7.98
CA ALA A 143 9.31 -8.73 7.57
C ALA A 143 8.81 -7.65 6.60
N GLN A 144 9.18 -6.40 6.85
CA GLN A 144 8.87 -5.24 6.04
C GLN A 144 10.10 -4.85 5.23
N LEU A 145 9.91 -4.65 3.92
CA LEU A 145 10.94 -4.19 3.00
C LEU A 145 10.78 -2.69 2.75
N PHE A 146 11.88 -1.96 2.84
CA PHE A 146 12.01 -0.54 2.53
C PHE A 146 13.05 -0.34 1.42
N PHE A 147 12.71 0.43 0.41
CA PHE A 147 13.61 0.88 -0.66
C PHE A 147 13.95 2.36 -0.44
N THR A 148 15.23 2.70 -0.32
CA THR A 148 15.69 4.08 -0.05
C THR A 148 17.13 4.28 -0.52
N GLU A 149 17.43 5.48 -1.01
CA GLU A 149 18.78 5.92 -1.38
C GLU A 149 19.68 6.10 -0.14
N ASP A 150 19.07 6.37 1.02
CA ASP A 150 19.77 6.66 2.27
C ASP A 150 20.01 5.42 3.14
N LYS A 151 20.17 4.26 2.50
CA LYS A 151 20.30 2.96 3.18
C LYS A 151 21.37 2.99 4.27
N GLU A 152 22.56 3.49 3.94
CA GLU A 152 23.71 3.48 4.84
C GLU A 152 23.50 4.33 6.10
N ALA A 153 22.89 5.51 5.95
CA ALA A 153 22.58 6.39 7.06
C ALA A 153 21.58 5.74 8.02
N ILE A 154 20.53 5.13 7.48
CA ILE A 154 19.53 4.40 8.27
C ILE A 154 20.18 3.22 8.98
N LEU A 155 20.96 2.39 8.27
CA LEU A 155 21.62 1.22 8.86
C LEU A 155 22.62 1.59 9.95
N LYS A 156 23.35 2.69 9.80
CA LYS A 156 24.28 3.19 10.81
C LYS A 156 23.56 3.51 12.12
N ILE A 157 22.39 4.15 12.05
CA ILE A 157 21.57 4.48 13.22
C ILE A 157 20.95 3.21 13.82
N LEU A 158 20.35 2.37 12.98
CA LEU A 158 19.74 1.12 13.43
C LEU A 158 20.76 0.22 14.15
N LYS A 159 21.95 0.01 13.59
CA LYS A 159 23.00 -0.82 14.21
C LYS A 159 23.51 -0.29 15.56
N ASN A 160 23.32 1.00 15.85
CA ASN A 160 23.68 1.59 17.14
C ASN A 160 22.53 1.52 18.16
N LYS A 161 21.29 1.27 17.70
CA LYS A 161 20.07 1.31 18.52
C LYS A 161 19.46 -0.06 18.80
N LEU A 162 19.75 -1.05 17.94
CA LEU A 162 19.39 -2.46 18.09
C LEU A 162 20.46 -3.21 18.86
#